data_AF-A0AA96FQ85-F1
#
_entry.id   AF-A0AA96FQ85-F1
#
_cell.length_a   1.000
_cell.length_b   1.000
_cell.length_c   1.000
_cell.angle_alpha   90.00
_cell.angle_beta   90.00
_cell.angle_gamma   90.00
#
_symmetry.space_group_name_H-M   'P 1'
#
loop_
_entity.id
_entity.type
_entity.pdbx_description
1 polymer ?
#
loop_
_entity_poly.entity_id
_entity_poly.type
_entity_poly.pdbx_seq_one_letter_code
_entity_poly.pdbx_strand_id
1 'polypeptide(L)'
;MRFRNIAVAAAALLAASSAALYGAGPAAADVIGTKRVSSNCDWDDCGDGRLYLQYNAVSNSGHENPSGSMVEFYGDIYNHGYDDVPTRGTNVFIRYIYVFESGQGAGSGQTVKNNAESANNCSTSDGYRVYYNSGYAGHSQYISHAYGCSASYNLDSTLKNNNASSHFA
;
A
#
# COMPACT_ATOMS: atom_id res chain seq x y z
N MET A 1 -57.71 -70.46 10.23
CA MET A 1 -57.69 -69.66 11.48
C MET A 1 -56.27 -69.71 12.05
N ARG A 2 -55.69 -68.74 12.75
CA ARG A 2 -55.93 -67.29 12.91
C ARG A 2 -54.59 -66.70 13.43
N PHE A 3 -54.28 -65.46 13.04
CA PHE A 3 -53.05 -64.68 13.28
C PHE A 3 -52.43 -64.71 14.69
N ARG A 4 -51.10 -64.50 14.78
CA ARG A 4 -50.53 -63.20 15.21
C ARG A 4 -49.03 -63.03 14.87
N ASN A 5 -48.55 -61.78 14.98
CA ASN A 5 -47.32 -61.24 14.36
C ASN A 5 -46.26 -60.84 15.42
N ILE A 6 -45.05 -60.46 14.95
CA ILE A 6 -44.07 -59.42 15.40
C ILE A 6 -42.68 -59.84 14.82
N ALA A 7 -42.02 -59.19 13.84
CA ALA A 7 -41.45 -57.81 13.74
C ALA A 7 -40.26 -57.60 14.73
N VAL A 8 -39.08 -57.01 14.50
CA VAL A 8 -38.47 -55.92 13.66
C VAL A 8 -36.91 -56.20 13.64
N ALA A 9 -35.96 -55.83 12.75
CA ALA A 9 -35.77 -55.03 11.51
C ALA A 9 -34.72 -55.76 10.60
N ALA A 10 -34.31 -55.41 9.36
CA ALA A 10 -34.54 -54.28 8.43
C ALA A 10 -33.60 -53.02 8.47
N ALA A 11 -32.35 -53.12 7.97
CA ALA A 11 -31.56 -51.97 7.43
C ALA A 11 -30.48 -52.40 6.41
N ALA A 12 -30.23 -51.57 5.38
CA ALA A 12 -29.18 -51.80 4.37
C ALA A 12 -28.16 -50.65 4.33
N LEU A 13 -26.89 -50.95 4.06
CA LEU A 13 -25.88 -49.91 3.81
C LEU A 13 -25.94 -49.44 2.35
N LEU A 14 -26.36 -48.19 2.15
CA LEU A 14 -26.08 -47.44 0.92
C LEU A 14 -24.96 -46.44 1.20
N ALA A 15 -23.80 -46.66 0.58
CA ALA A 15 -22.65 -45.74 0.69
C ALA A 15 -22.89 -44.50 -0.19
N ALA A 16 -23.29 -43.39 0.43
CA ALA A 16 -23.41 -42.10 -0.26
C ALA A 16 -22.02 -41.48 -0.46
N SER A 17 -21.51 -41.51 -1.70
CA SER A 17 -20.25 -40.86 -2.06
C SER A 17 -20.42 -39.34 -2.17
N SER A 18 -20.13 -38.61 -1.09
CA SER A 18 -20.10 -37.14 -1.10
C SER A 18 -18.96 -36.61 -1.95
N ALA A 19 -19.25 -36.23 -3.20
CA ALA A 19 -18.30 -35.49 -4.03
C ALA A 19 -18.02 -34.12 -3.37
N ALA A 20 -16.77 -33.91 -2.97
CA ALA A 20 -16.35 -32.64 -2.39
C ALA A 20 -16.39 -31.54 -3.47
N LEU A 21 -17.41 -30.69 -3.42
CA LEU A 21 -17.42 -29.42 -4.12
C LEU A 21 -16.31 -28.55 -3.50
N TYR A 22 -15.11 -28.62 -4.08
CA TYR A 22 -14.07 -27.63 -3.84
C TYR A 22 -14.66 -26.26 -4.18
N GLY A 23 -14.84 -25.44 -3.15
CA GLY A 23 -15.37 -24.10 -3.32
C GLY A 23 -14.48 -23.33 -4.29
N ALA A 24 -15.08 -22.73 -5.31
CA ALA A 24 -14.39 -21.74 -6.11
C ALA A 24 -13.99 -20.60 -5.16
N GLY A 25 -12.70 -20.49 -4.86
CA GLY A 25 -12.17 -19.31 -4.20
C GLY A 25 -12.50 -18.07 -5.03
N PRO A 26 -12.61 -16.88 -4.42
CA PRO A 26 -12.78 -15.65 -5.19
C PRO A 26 -11.69 -15.58 -6.25
N ALA A 27 -12.08 -15.40 -7.51
CA ALA A 27 -11.12 -15.30 -8.60
C ALA A 27 -10.14 -14.16 -8.27
N ALA A 28 -8.85 -14.48 -8.17
CA ALA A 28 -7.84 -13.47 -7.87
C ALA A 28 -7.90 -12.37 -8.94
N ALA A 29 -7.92 -11.12 -8.50
CA ALA A 29 -7.84 -9.96 -9.37
C ALA A 29 -6.57 -10.06 -10.23
N ASP A 30 -6.74 -10.18 -11.54
CA ASP A 30 -5.60 -10.43 -12.43
C ASP A 30 -4.83 -9.14 -12.70
N VAL A 31 -3.50 -9.19 -12.54
CA VAL A 31 -2.61 -8.04 -12.67
C VAL A 31 -1.90 -8.16 -14.02
N ILE A 32 -2.57 -7.64 -15.06
CA ILE A 32 -2.16 -7.78 -16.46
C ILE A 32 -0.96 -6.90 -16.87
N GLY A 33 -0.45 -6.08 -15.95
CA GLY A 33 0.69 -5.20 -16.22
C GLY A 33 1.25 -4.56 -14.94
N THR A 34 2.48 -4.07 -15.05
CA THR A 34 3.16 -3.35 -13.96
C THR A 34 3.89 -2.14 -14.52
N LYS A 35 3.75 -1.00 -13.85
CA LYS A 35 4.50 0.24 -14.07
C LYS A 35 5.33 0.56 -12.84
N ARG A 36 6.45 1.25 -13.03
CA ARG A 36 7.27 1.84 -11.95
C ARG A 36 7.11 3.35 -12.06
N VAL A 37 6.73 4.00 -10.97
CA VAL A 37 6.29 5.40 -10.97
C VAL A 37 6.87 6.14 -9.77
N SER A 38 7.22 7.42 -9.96
CA SER A 38 7.71 8.30 -8.90
C SER A 38 6.68 9.32 -8.42
N SER A 39 5.43 9.18 -8.87
CA SER A 39 4.26 9.86 -8.32
C SER A 39 2.99 9.03 -8.50
N ASN A 40 1.95 9.27 -7.68
CA ASN A 40 0.61 8.72 -7.96
C ASN A 40 -0.12 9.47 -9.10
N CYS A 41 0.38 10.65 -9.54
CA CYS A 41 -0.14 11.36 -10.72
C CYS A 41 -0.01 10.58 -12.03
N ASP A 42 0.80 9.53 -12.07
CA ASP A 42 0.91 8.62 -13.22
C ASP A 42 -0.36 7.73 -13.42
N TRP A 43 -1.34 7.85 -12.52
CA TRP A 43 -2.62 7.14 -12.61
C TRP A 43 -3.84 7.81 -11.94
N ASP A 44 -3.63 8.71 -10.97
CA ASP A 44 -4.70 9.45 -10.26
C ASP A 44 -4.67 10.96 -10.55
N ASP A 45 -5.70 11.70 -10.12
CA ASP A 45 -5.74 13.16 -10.23
C ASP A 45 -5.00 13.84 -9.06
N CYS A 46 -4.10 14.78 -9.37
CA CYS A 46 -3.18 15.38 -8.40
C CYS A 46 -3.56 16.82 -8.05
N GLY A 47 -4.43 16.92 -7.04
CA GLY A 47 -4.79 18.17 -6.37
C GLY A 47 -3.80 18.58 -5.28
N ASP A 48 -4.31 18.73 -4.06
CA ASP A 48 -3.55 19.19 -2.89
C ASP A 48 -2.81 18.06 -2.14
N GLY A 49 -2.01 18.45 -1.14
CA GLY A 49 -1.35 17.51 -0.23
C GLY A 49 -0.08 16.88 -0.77
N ARG A 50 0.94 17.69 -1.04
CA ARG A 50 2.18 17.25 -1.69
C ARG A 50 3.24 16.77 -0.70
N LEU A 51 3.29 15.48 -0.42
CA LEU A 51 4.31 14.84 0.42
C LEU A 51 5.41 14.24 -0.45
N TYR A 52 6.64 14.72 -0.32
CA TYR A 52 7.81 14.01 -0.85
C TYR A 52 8.40 13.08 0.21
N LEU A 53 8.76 11.85 -0.16
CA LEU A 53 9.67 11.00 0.63
C LEU A 53 11.01 10.86 -0.10
N GLN A 54 12.10 10.79 0.64
CA GLN A 54 13.45 10.75 0.07
C GLN A 54 14.29 9.60 0.64
N TYR A 55 15.16 9.07 -0.22
CA TYR A 55 16.00 7.92 0.09
C TYR A 55 17.08 8.22 1.15
N ASN A 56 17.65 9.43 1.14
CA ASN A 56 18.66 9.86 2.11
C ASN A 56 18.08 10.76 3.19
N ALA A 57 18.69 10.74 4.38
CA ALA A 57 18.51 11.75 5.41
C ALA A 57 19.03 13.14 5.00
N VAL A 58 18.51 14.17 5.65
CA VAL A 58 19.18 15.48 5.78
C VAL A 58 20.10 15.51 7.00
N SER A 59 21.08 16.40 7.04
CA SER A 59 21.97 16.53 8.19
C SER A 59 21.32 17.33 9.33
N ASN A 60 20.54 18.36 8.99
CA ASN A 60 19.72 19.14 9.92
C ASN A 60 18.24 19.09 9.53
N SER A 61 17.47 18.31 10.30
CA SER A 61 16.01 18.21 10.17
C SER A 61 15.34 19.57 10.42
N GLY A 62 14.43 19.97 9.52
CA GLY A 62 13.66 21.21 9.60
C GLY A 62 14.25 22.40 8.82
N HIS A 63 15.44 22.28 8.21
CA HIS A 63 16.12 23.40 7.55
C HIS A 63 16.77 23.08 6.20
N GLU A 64 16.95 21.80 5.86
CA GLU A 64 17.69 21.39 4.67
C GLU A 64 16.77 20.80 3.59
N ASN A 65 17.19 20.98 2.33
CA ASN A 65 16.66 20.22 1.21
C ASN A 65 17.44 18.90 1.08
N PRO A 66 16.76 17.79 0.71
CA PRO A 66 17.34 16.47 0.67
C PRO A 66 18.19 16.28 -0.59
N SER A 67 19.10 15.31 -0.57
CA SER A 67 19.92 14.95 -1.74
C SER A 67 19.67 13.51 -2.17
N GLY A 68 19.85 13.22 -3.46
CA GLY A 68 19.49 11.92 -4.05
C GLY A 68 18.04 11.90 -4.55
N SER A 69 17.49 10.71 -4.68
CA SER A 69 16.20 10.47 -5.32
C SER A 69 15.02 10.64 -4.36
N MET A 70 13.90 11.13 -4.89
CA MET A 70 12.64 11.31 -4.18
C MET A 70 11.47 10.64 -4.90
N VAL A 71 10.38 10.44 -4.18
CA VAL A 71 9.04 10.16 -4.71
C VAL A 71 8.13 11.30 -4.28
N GLU A 72 7.13 11.62 -5.08
CA GLU A 72 6.07 12.56 -4.76
C GLU A 72 4.76 11.80 -4.48
N PHE A 73 3.99 12.25 -3.50
CA PHE A 73 2.68 11.71 -3.18
C PHE A 73 1.66 12.82 -3.00
N TYR A 74 0.46 12.59 -3.52
CA TYR A 74 -0.72 13.44 -3.40
C TYR A 74 -1.83 12.69 -2.67
N GLY A 75 -2.42 13.32 -1.66
CA GLY A 75 -3.45 12.71 -0.82
C GLY A 75 -3.00 11.48 0.01
N ASP A 76 -3.99 10.66 0.37
CA ASP A 76 -3.80 9.55 1.30
C ASP A 76 -3.30 8.27 0.59
N ILE A 77 -2.07 7.85 0.89
CA ILE A 77 -1.42 6.68 0.26
C ILE A 77 -1.46 5.49 1.22
N TYR A 78 -2.35 4.54 0.94
CA TYR A 78 -2.57 3.35 1.79
C TYR A 78 -1.36 2.39 1.81
N ASN A 79 -0.56 2.34 0.75
CA ASN A 79 0.61 1.48 0.64
C ASN A 79 1.74 2.09 -0.22
N HIS A 80 2.84 2.57 0.40
CA HIS A 80 4.03 3.07 -0.32
C HIS A 80 4.76 2.01 -1.16
N GLY A 81 4.29 0.76 -1.20
CA GLY A 81 4.88 -0.29 -2.03
C GLY A 81 4.34 -0.31 -3.46
N TYR A 82 3.01 -0.24 -3.58
CA TYR A 82 2.28 -0.20 -4.86
C TYR A 82 0.80 0.07 -4.61
N ASP A 83 0.10 0.54 -5.63
CA ASP A 83 -1.36 0.43 -5.72
C ASP A 83 -1.77 -0.38 -6.97
N ASP A 84 -2.88 -1.12 -6.86
CA ASP A 84 -3.46 -1.90 -7.96
C ASP A 84 -4.69 -1.17 -8.50
N VAL A 85 -4.57 -0.63 -9.71
CA VAL A 85 -5.57 0.26 -10.32
C VAL A 85 -6.43 -0.52 -11.33
N PRO A 86 -7.76 -0.58 -11.18
CA PRO A 86 -8.62 -1.34 -12.08
C PRO A 86 -8.71 -0.70 -13.47
N THR A 87 -8.55 -1.49 -14.53
CA THR A 87 -8.71 -0.98 -15.90
C THR A 87 -10.19 -0.86 -16.25
N ARG A 88 -10.59 0.33 -16.71
CA ARG A 88 -11.99 0.77 -16.83
C ARG A 88 -12.88 -0.23 -17.57
N GLY A 89 -13.91 -0.72 -16.88
CA GLY A 89 -14.90 -1.65 -17.44
C GLY A 89 -14.50 -3.12 -17.40
N THR A 90 -13.48 -3.48 -16.61
CA THR A 90 -12.98 -4.85 -16.46
C THR A 90 -12.76 -5.21 -14.98
N ASN A 91 -12.41 -6.47 -14.73
CA ASN A 91 -11.97 -6.97 -13.42
C ASN A 91 -10.43 -7.17 -13.35
N VAL A 92 -9.65 -6.53 -14.23
CA VAL A 92 -8.19 -6.68 -14.30
C VAL A 92 -7.47 -5.35 -14.05
N PHE A 93 -6.29 -5.44 -13.44
CA PHE A 93 -5.60 -4.32 -12.79
C PHE A 93 -4.22 -4.06 -13.40
N ILE A 94 -3.77 -2.81 -13.32
CA ILE A 94 -2.37 -2.42 -13.52
C ILE A 94 -1.77 -2.12 -12.16
N ARG A 95 -0.64 -2.77 -11.83
CA ARG A 95 0.11 -2.47 -10.62
C ARG A 95 1.04 -1.29 -10.84
N TYR A 96 0.90 -0.27 -10.01
CA TYR A 96 1.75 0.92 -9.99
C TYR A 96 2.70 0.83 -8.80
N ILE A 97 3.94 0.40 -9.04
CA ILE A 97 4.98 0.26 -8.01
C ILE A 97 5.66 1.60 -7.79
N TYR A 98 5.61 2.11 -6.56
CA TYR A 98 6.27 3.36 -6.21
C TYR A 98 7.78 3.18 -6.07
N VAL A 99 8.51 4.03 -6.78
CA VAL A 99 9.97 4.10 -6.78
C VAL A 99 10.45 5.52 -6.59
N PHE A 100 11.62 5.71 -6.00
CA PHE A 100 12.29 7.00 -6.09
C PHE A 100 12.74 7.27 -7.53
N GLU A 101 12.71 8.54 -7.96
CA GLU A 101 12.85 8.97 -9.36
C GLU A 101 14.03 8.30 -10.10
N SER A 102 13.71 7.66 -11.23
CA SER A 102 14.67 6.87 -12.00
C SER A 102 15.63 7.76 -12.79
N GLY A 103 16.91 7.73 -12.42
CA GLY A 103 18.00 8.50 -13.01
C GLY A 103 18.62 9.53 -12.07
N GLN A 104 17.96 9.87 -10.94
CA GLN A 104 18.32 11.02 -10.11
C GLN A 104 19.13 10.66 -8.85
N GLY A 105 20.38 10.24 -9.02
CA GLY A 105 21.31 10.06 -7.90
C GLY A 105 21.01 8.85 -6.99
N ALA A 106 21.32 8.97 -5.70
CA ALA A 106 21.24 7.86 -4.75
C ALA A 106 19.79 7.51 -4.37
N GLY A 107 19.44 6.21 -4.43
CA GLY A 107 18.09 5.69 -4.25
C GLY A 107 17.31 5.45 -5.55
N SER A 108 17.82 5.96 -6.68
CA SER A 108 17.13 5.97 -7.98
C SER A 108 16.61 4.59 -8.38
N GLY A 109 15.30 4.50 -8.61
CA GLY A 109 14.63 3.28 -9.04
C GLY A 109 14.40 2.22 -7.96
N GLN A 110 14.86 2.43 -6.71
CA GLN A 110 14.51 1.58 -5.57
C GLN A 110 13.06 1.79 -5.16
N THR A 111 12.42 0.76 -4.63
CA THR A 111 11.02 0.83 -4.17
C THR A 111 10.90 1.67 -2.90
N VAL A 112 9.93 2.57 -2.84
CA VAL A 112 9.81 3.58 -1.77
C VAL A 112 9.56 2.97 -0.39
N LYS A 113 8.68 1.97 -0.32
CA LYS A 113 8.36 1.26 0.92
C LYS A 113 9.63 0.69 1.54
N ASN A 114 9.79 0.92 2.83
CA ASN A 114 10.92 0.48 3.64
C ASN A 114 12.30 0.98 3.14
N ASN A 115 12.36 2.12 2.44
CA ASN A 115 13.61 2.68 1.91
C ASN A 115 13.69 4.23 1.96
N ALA A 116 12.79 4.91 2.70
CA ALA A 116 12.90 6.35 2.93
C ALA A 116 13.59 6.66 4.26
N GLU A 117 14.33 7.77 4.30
CA GLU A 117 14.99 8.29 5.49
C GLU A 117 14.57 9.73 5.87
N SER A 118 14.01 10.50 4.95
CA SER A 118 13.39 11.80 5.24
C SER A 118 12.09 12.02 4.45
N ALA A 119 11.33 13.03 4.87
CA ALA A 119 10.11 13.48 4.24
C ALA A 119 10.09 15.01 4.17
N ASN A 120 9.48 15.59 3.13
CA ASN A 120 9.24 17.03 3.01
C ASN A 120 7.77 17.23 2.64
N ASN A 121 7.01 17.92 3.50
CA ASN A 121 5.59 18.18 3.30
C ASN A 121 5.41 19.58 2.71
N CYS A 122 5.16 19.63 1.41
CA CYS A 122 4.93 20.85 0.64
C CYS A 122 3.44 21.17 0.48
N SER A 123 2.56 20.55 1.28
CA SER A 123 1.15 20.94 1.36
C SER A 123 1.01 22.41 1.77
N THR A 124 0.00 23.08 1.22
CA THR A 124 -0.30 24.49 1.49
C THR A 124 -0.90 24.68 2.88
N SER A 125 -1.76 23.76 3.31
CA SER A 125 -2.52 23.81 4.57
C SER A 125 -2.25 22.65 5.52
N ASP A 126 -2.10 21.43 5.01
CA ASP A 126 -2.33 20.22 5.80
C ASP A 126 -1.05 19.48 6.22
N GLY A 127 -1.03 19.03 7.47
CA GLY A 127 0.00 18.13 7.96
C GLY A 127 -0.07 16.75 7.29
N TYR A 128 1.03 16.00 7.37
CA TYR A 128 1.07 14.61 6.96
C TYR A 128 1.50 13.74 8.14
N ARG A 129 1.07 12.47 8.14
CA ARG A 129 1.56 11.46 9.09
C ARG A 129 2.04 10.23 8.33
N VAL A 130 3.30 9.88 8.54
CA VAL A 130 3.97 8.71 7.95
C VAL A 130 3.93 7.55 8.95
N TYR A 131 3.64 6.34 8.46
CA TYR A 131 3.39 5.15 9.29
C TYR A 131 4.35 3.99 8.96
N TYR A 132 4.61 3.18 9.99
CA TYR A 132 5.42 1.96 9.93
C TYR A 132 4.76 0.82 9.11
N ASN A 133 3.43 0.73 9.12
CA ASN A 133 2.70 -0.26 8.33
C ASN A 133 1.86 0.42 7.24
N SER A 134 1.45 -0.37 6.25
CA SER A 134 0.40 0.03 5.31
C SER A 134 -0.96 0.06 6.01
N GLY A 135 -1.88 0.88 5.52
CA GLY A 135 -3.17 1.12 6.15
C GLY A 135 -3.10 1.90 7.47
N TYR A 136 -2.19 2.86 7.57
CA TYR A 136 -2.12 3.86 8.64
C TYR A 136 -1.98 3.26 10.06
N ALA A 137 -1.17 2.22 10.18
CA ALA A 137 -1.08 1.39 11.39
C ALA A 137 0.33 1.30 11.99
N GLY A 138 0.39 1.10 13.31
CA GLY A 138 1.62 1.01 14.09
C GLY A 138 2.20 2.37 14.49
N HIS A 139 3.52 2.42 14.67
CA HIS A 139 4.22 3.67 14.99
C HIS A 139 4.10 4.69 13.85
N SER A 140 4.07 5.98 14.19
CA SER A 140 3.89 7.07 13.22
C SER A 140 4.54 8.38 13.66
N GLN A 141 4.90 9.20 12.66
CA GLN A 141 5.49 10.52 12.84
C GLN A 141 4.68 11.56 12.07
N TYR A 142 4.40 12.68 12.73
CA TYR A 142 3.80 13.85 12.09
C TYR A 142 4.89 14.67 11.38
N ILE A 143 4.63 15.01 10.12
CA ILE A 143 5.46 15.82 9.23
C ILE A 143 4.70 17.13 8.99
N SER A 144 5.10 18.18 9.68
CA SER A 144 4.48 19.50 9.55
C SER A 144 4.58 20.01 8.12
N HIS A 145 3.53 20.65 7.63
CA HIS A 145 3.58 21.36 6.36
C HIS A 145 4.60 22.50 6.43
N ALA A 146 5.29 22.73 5.31
CA ALA A 146 6.27 23.78 5.13
C ALA A 146 6.09 24.41 3.75
N TYR A 147 5.43 25.57 3.70
CA TYR A 147 5.10 26.24 2.45
C TYR A 147 6.35 26.44 1.57
N GLY A 148 6.23 26.09 0.29
CA GLY A 148 7.34 26.14 -0.67
C GLY A 148 8.43 25.07 -0.47
N CYS A 149 8.10 23.92 0.14
CA CYS A 149 9.04 22.82 0.42
C CYS A 149 10.23 23.20 1.32
N SER A 150 10.07 24.23 2.16
CA SER A 150 11.17 24.92 2.83
C SER A 150 11.82 24.14 4.00
N ALA A 151 11.32 22.96 4.36
CA ALA A 151 11.86 22.13 5.44
C ALA A 151 11.66 20.62 5.19
N SER A 152 12.76 19.86 5.16
CA SER A 152 12.71 18.40 5.18
C SER A 152 12.94 17.87 6.59
N TYR A 153 12.17 16.87 6.99
CA TYR A 153 12.23 16.23 8.30
C TYR A 153 12.82 14.83 8.17
N ASN A 154 13.83 14.52 8.99
CA ASN A 154 14.30 13.14 9.10
C ASN A 154 13.19 12.28 9.69
N LEU A 155 13.01 11.09 9.11
CA LEU A 155 12.20 10.06 9.75
C LEU A 155 12.91 9.57 11.01
N ASP A 156 12.15 9.26 12.06
CA ASP A 156 12.70 8.71 13.29
C ASP A 156 13.26 7.28 13.08
N SER A 157 14.08 6.81 14.04
CA SER A 157 14.79 5.53 13.93
C SER A 157 13.89 4.30 13.76
N THR A 158 12.59 4.42 14.03
CA THR A 158 11.59 3.36 13.83
C THR A 158 11.02 3.40 12.42
N LEU A 159 10.85 4.58 11.83
CA LEU A 159 10.27 4.77 10.49
C LEU A 159 11.31 4.76 9.37
N LYS A 160 12.57 5.10 9.65
CA LYS A 160 13.67 4.97 8.68
C LYS A 160 13.70 3.55 8.15
N ASN A 161 13.68 3.44 6.82
CA ASN A 161 13.66 2.17 6.10
C ASN A 161 12.53 1.20 6.56
N ASN A 162 11.43 1.75 7.08
CA ASN A 162 10.20 1.03 7.45
C ASN A 162 8.92 1.85 7.14
N ASN A 163 9.02 2.91 6.34
CA ASN A 163 7.87 3.71 5.88
C ASN A 163 6.96 2.87 4.95
N ALA A 164 5.65 2.86 5.21
CA ALA A 164 4.73 1.98 4.48
C ALA A 164 3.32 2.54 4.17
N SER A 165 2.90 3.64 4.78
CA SER A 165 1.74 4.46 4.34
C SER A 165 1.81 5.91 4.86
N SER A 166 0.99 6.80 4.29
CA SER A 166 0.87 8.19 4.76
C SER A 166 -0.51 8.78 4.47
N HIS A 167 -1.01 9.63 5.37
CA HIS A 167 -2.25 10.40 5.16
C HIS A 167 -2.14 11.83 5.68
N PHE A 168 -3.10 12.69 5.32
CA PHE A 168 -3.33 13.99 5.95
C PHE A 168 -3.53 13.86 7.48
N ALA A 169 -3.06 14.84 8.26
CA ALA A 169 -2.93 14.72 9.72
C ALA A 169 -3.06 16.02 10.52
#